data_AF-K9VX03-F1
#
_entry.id   AF-K9VX03-F1
#
_cell.length_a   1.000
_cell.length_b   1.000
_cell.length_c   1.000
_cell.angle_alpha   90.00
_cell.angle_beta   90.00
_cell.angle_gamma   90.00
#
_symmetry.space_group_name_H-M   'P 1'
#
loop_
_entity.id
_entity.type
_entity.pdbx_description
1 polymer ?
#
loop_
_entity_poly.entity_id
_entity_poly.type
_entity_poly.pdbx_seq_one_letter_code
_entity_poly.pdbx_strand_id
1 'polypeptide(L)'
;MNELLAALINSEHEQCIASPTTALLHARNAGEWLIETMEQLSAEEWHSWLVNNCTLTERTAQTYIQIARNLPSVTKPAKVTNVATEVKEQTKEEIPENLSSIANVAVIISEQKITSIPDLITETEATENNLELEQSPNFTESVPTITTNYLIATTPATLTFFVPGTVVPKARPRVTSKGTYLPPRYRQWRNHAEVEISRQLWEQEYSQKLPLTKAAVKVEVRGSHRGDLDNILGSCLDALVSAGVLIDDRISVVPRLEVWHNSEGNTGALIEVRVM
;
A
#
# COMPACT_ATOMS: atom_id res chain seq x y z
N MET A 1 24.18 -9.08 14.25
CA MET A 1 23.35 -9.36 13.07
C MET A 1 21.98 -9.89 13.49
N ASN A 2 21.94 -11.00 14.23
CA ASN A 2 20.69 -11.65 14.68
C ASN A 2 19.73 -10.73 15.46
N GLU A 3 20.22 -9.89 16.38
CA GLU A 3 19.36 -8.92 17.11
C GLU A 3 18.64 -7.91 16.19
N LEU A 4 19.29 -7.52 15.08
CA LEU A 4 18.71 -6.60 14.11
C LEU A 4 17.63 -7.30 13.26
N LEU A 5 17.86 -8.57 12.90
CA LEU A 5 16.83 -9.41 12.26
C LEU A 5 15.63 -9.64 13.20
N ALA A 6 15.86 -9.89 14.49
CA ALA A 6 14.78 -9.98 15.49
C ALA A 6 13.95 -8.69 15.58
N ALA A 7 14.61 -7.53 15.61
CA ALA A 7 13.92 -6.24 15.63
C ALA A 7 13.06 -6.00 14.38
N LEU A 8 13.57 -6.35 13.19
CA LEU A 8 12.81 -6.28 11.93
C LEU A 8 11.63 -7.25 11.94
N ILE A 9 11.84 -8.50 12.35
CA ILE A 9 10.80 -9.52 12.46
C ILE A 9 9.67 -9.09 13.41
N ASN A 10 10.02 -8.51 14.58
CA ASN A 10 9.05 -8.02 15.55
C ASN A 10 8.28 -6.79 15.02
N SER A 11 8.98 -5.83 14.38
CA SER A 11 8.35 -4.66 13.77
C SER A 11 7.35 -5.03 12.66
N GLU A 12 7.71 -5.99 11.79
CA GLU A 12 6.80 -6.51 10.77
C GLU A 12 5.66 -7.33 11.40
N HIS A 13 5.91 -8.09 12.48
CA HIS A 13 4.84 -8.80 13.19
C HIS A 13 3.82 -7.84 13.84
N GLU A 14 4.29 -6.76 14.47
CA GLU A 14 3.44 -5.73 15.05
C GLU A 14 2.60 -5.02 13.97
N GLN A 15 3.22 -4.65 12.84
CA GLN A 15 2.50 -4.07 11.70
C GLN A 15 1.49 -5.05 11.09
N CYS A 16 1.80 -6.36 11.04
CA CYS A 16 0.86 -7.40 10.62
C CYS A 16 -0.38 -7.49 11.53
N ILE A 17 -0.25 -7.19 12.82
CA ILE A 17 -1.37 -7.16 13.77
C ILE A 17 -2.13 -5.82 13.67
N ALA A 18 -1.41 -4.71 13.58
CA ALA A 18 -1.97 -3.36 13.61
C ALA A 18 -2.72 -2.98 12.31
N SER A 19 -2.29 -3.51 11.16
CA SER A 19 -2.78 -3.12 9.83
C SER A 19 -3.37 -4.33 9.09
N PRO A 20 -4.66 -4.69 9.29
CA PRO A 20 -5.30 -5.81 8.59
C PRO A 20 -5.24 -5.74 7.06
N THR A 21 -5.13 -4.53 6.51
CA THR A 21 -5.07 -4.19 5.08
C THR A 21 -3.67 -4.27 4.46
N THR A 22 -2.64 -4.52 5.26
CA THR A 22 -1.26 -4.80 4.79
C THR A 22 -0.70 -6.03 5.48
N ALA A 23 -1.53 -6.78 6.20
CA ALA A 23 -1.11 -7.86 7.08
C ALA A 23 -0.33 -8.95 6.34
N LEU A 24 -0.67 -9.26 5.09
CA LEU A 24 0.08 -10.27 4.32
C LEU A 24 1.40 -9.76 3.77
N LEU A 25 1.53 -8.47 3.45
CA LEU A 25 2.81 -7.87 3.09
C LEU A 25 3.77 -7.97 4.28
N HIS A 26 3.32 -7.56 5.47
CA HIS A 26 4.11 -7.64 6.69
C HIS A 26 4.41 -9.09 7.10
N ALA A 27 3.43 -10.00 7.02
CA ALA A 27 3.64 -11.43 7.25
C ALA A 27 4.66 -12.06 6.27
N ARG A 28 4.66 -11.62 5.01
CA ARG A 28 5.63 -12.05 3.99
C ARG A 28 7.02 -11.51 4.27
N ASN A 29 7.15 -10.23 4.60
CA ASN A 29 8.44 -9.59 4.94
C ASN A 29 9.06 -10.22 6.19
N ALA A 30 8.27 -10.39 7.26
CA ALA A 30 8.67 -11.16 8.44
C ALA A 30 9.10 -12.59 8.07
N GLY A 31 8.39 -13.23 7.13
CA GLY A 31 8.74 -14.54 6.60
C GLY A 31 10.08 -14.60 5.87
N GLU A 32 10.44 -13.58 5.08
CA GLU A 32 11.75 -13.48 4.41
C GLU A 32 12.88 -13.32 5.44
N TRP A 33 12.70 -12.48 6.46
CA TRP A 33 13.67 -12.32 7.55
C TRP A 33 13.81 -13.58 8.42
N LEU A 34 12.72 -14.30 8.68
CA LEU A 34 12.74 -15.59 9.36
C LEU A 34 13.51 -16.64 8.56
N ILE A 35 13.39 -16.65 7.22
CA ILE A 35 14.19 -17.53 6.35
C ILE A 35 15.67 -17.16 6.41
N GLU A 36 16.03 -15.88 6.24
CA GLU A 36 17.43 -15.42 6.31
C GLU A 36 18.07 -15.67 7.68
N THR A 37 17.30 -15.62 8.77
CA THR A 37 17.79 -15.96 10.11
C THR A 37 17.96 -17.49 10.27
N MET A 38 17.04 -18.29 9.74
CA MET A 38 17.11 -19.76 9.77
C MET A 38 18.24 -20.32 8.89
N GLU A 39 18.69 -19.58 7.88
CA GLU A 39 19.91 -19.91 7.10
C GLU A 39 21.21 -19.67 7.89
N GLN A 40 21.16 -18.89 8.98
CA GLN A 40 22.33 -18.52 9.80
C GLN A 40 22.44 -19.29 11.14
N LEU A 41 21.44 -20.09 11.50
CA LEU A 41 21.36 -20.81 12.77
C LEU A 41 21.26 -22.32 12.55
N SER A 42 21.77 -23.13 13.49
CA SER A 42 21.48 -24.55 13.48
C SER A 42 20.01 -24.82 13.85
N ALA A 43 19.51 -26.00 13.47
CA ALA A 43 18.13 -26.41 13.76
C ALA A 43 17.82 -26.49 15.27
N GLU A 44 18.83 -26.72 16.11
CA GLU A 44 18.70 -26.81 17.57
C GLU A 44 18.69 -25.41 18.22
N GLU A 45 19.47 -24.46 17.67
CA GLU A 45 19.51 -23.07 18.12
C GLU A 45 18.27 -22.29 17.67
N TRP A 46 17.70 -22.60 16.50
CA TRP A 46 16.56 -21.90 15.91
C TRP A 46 15.38 -21.70 16.88
N HIS A 47 14.91 -22.78 17.52
CA HIS A 47 13.75 -22.72 18.41
C HIS A 47 14.04 -21.86 19.66
N SER A 48 15.21 -22.05 20.26
CA SER A 48 15.67 -21.28 21.42
C SER A 48 15.87 -19.80 21.09
N TRP A 49 16.38 -19.50 19.90
CA TRP A 49 16.55 -18.13 19.42
C TRP A 49 15.20 -17.44 19.20
N LEU A 50 14.25 -18.12 18.53
CA LEU A 50 12.94 -17.55 18.21
C LEU A 50 12.18 -17.15 19.48
N VAL A 51 12.14 -18.02 20.49
CA VAL A 51 11.44 -17.75 21.77
C VAL A 51 12.08 -16.61 22.57
N ASN A 52 13.41 -16.47 22.51
CA ASN A 52 14.14 -15.45 23.29
C ASN A 52 14.21 -14.07 22.61
N ASN A 53 14.02 -14.00 21.28
CA ASN A 53 14.25 -12.78 20.50
C ASN A 53 12.99 -12.25 19.79
N CYS A 54 11.98 -13.10 19.53
CA CYS A 54 10.79 -12.72 18.78
C CYS A 54 9.52 -12.73 19.65
N THR A 55 8.62 -11.79 19.41
CA THR A 55 7.31 -11.70 20.11
C THR A 55 6.26 -12.65 19.54
N LEU A 56 6.50 -13.20 18.35
CA LEU A 56 5.59 -14.11 17.66
C LEU A 56 5.77 -15.58 18.06
N THR A 57 4.68 -16.35 18.00
CA THR A 57 4.73 -17.81 18.28
C THR A 57 5.42 -18.58 17.16
N GLU A 58 5.99 -19.74 17.47
CA GLU A 58 6.56 -20.68 16.47
C GLU A 58 5.56 -21.03 15.34
N ARG A 59 4.28 -21.19 15.69
CA ARG A 59 3.21 -21.42 14.70
C ARG A 59 3.01 -20.22 13.76
N THR A 60 3.14 -19.00 14.29
CA THR A 60 3.12 -17.77 13.49
C THR A 60 4.35 -17.72 12.58
N ALA A 61 5.55 -18.04 13.09
CA ALA A 61 6.80 -18.07 12.32
C ALA A 61 6.70 -19.05 11.14
N GLN A 62 6.24 -20.27 11.40
CA GLN A 62 6.01 -21.28 10.36
C GLN A 62 5.00 -20.80 9.30
N THR A 63 3.96 -20.07 9.71
CA THR A 63 2.97 -19.48 8.79
C THR A 63 3.59 -18.40 7.91
N TYR A 64 4.38 -17.50 8.49
CA TYR A 64 5.09 -16.42 7.77
C TYR A 64 6.15 -16.98 6.81
N ILE A 65 6.94 -17.97 7.24
CA ILE A 65 7.90 -18.69 6.37
C ILE A 65 7.17 -19.38 5.20
N GLN A 66 6.00 -19.98 5.43
CA GLN A 66 5.19 -20.56 4.35
C GLN A 66 4.65 -19.50 3.39
N ILE A 67 4.24 -18.33 3.89
CA ILE A 67 3.83 -17.21 3.03
C ILE A 67 5.02 -16.77 2.16
N ALA A 68 6.18 -16.50 2.73
CA ALA A 68 7.38 -16.08 1.99
C ALA A 68 7.87 -17.14 0.97
N ARG A 69 7.83 -18.43 1.30
CA ARG A 69 8.25 -19.52 0.38
C ARG A 69 7.35 -19.72 -0.83
N ASN A 70 6.05 -19.44 -0.69
CA ASN A 70 5.07 -19.67 -1.76
C ASN A 70 4.82 -18.42 -2.62
N LEU A 71 5.49 -17.30 -2.32
CA LEU A 71 5.36 -16.01 -3.00
C LEU A 71 6.72 -15.61 -3.61
N PRO A 72 6.92 -15.71 -4.92
CA PRO A 72 8.18 -15.30 -5.54
C PRO A 72 8.37 -13.77 -5.46
N SER A 73 9.51 -13.34 -4.92
CA SER A 73 9.89 -11.94 -4.77
C SER A 73 10.39 -11.34 -6.08
N VAL A 74 9.88 -10.16 -6.48
CA VAL A 74 10.48 -9.34 -7.56
C VAL A 74 11.69 -8.55 -7.04
N THR A 75 11.67 -8.19 -5.75
CA THR A 75 12.83 -7.63 -5.04
C THR A 75 12.88 -8.22 -3.63
N LYS A 76 14.07 -8.65 -3.19
CA LYS A 76 14.31 -8.89 -1.75
C LYS A 76 14.33 -7.56 -1.01
N PRO A 77 13.80 -7.47 0.23
CA PRO A 77 14.01 -6.28 1.06
C PRO A 77 15.52 -6.05 1.26
N ALA A 78 15.91 -4.78 1.36
CA ALA A 78 17.31 -4.38 1.20
C ALA A 78 18.24 -5.06 2.22
N LYS A 79 19.28 -5.74 1.70
CA LYS A 79 20.20 -6.54 2.51
C LYS A 79 21.06 -5.64 3.41
N VAL A 80 20.94 -5.80 4.73
CA VAL A 80 21.69 -4.97 5.70
C VAL A 80 23.16 -5.37 5.70
N THR A 81 23.97 -4.63 4.94
CA THR A 81 25.43 -4.80 4.87
C THR A 81 26.12 -3.61 5.50
N ASN A 82 26.68 -3.79 6.70
CA ASN A 82 27.48 -2.74 7.35
C ASN A 82 28.88 -2.64 6.72
N VAL A 83 29.22 -1.47 6.18
CA VAL A 83 30.57 -1.17 5.69
C VAL A 83 31.37 -0.46 6.79
N ALA A 84 32.12 -1.26 7.55
CA ALA A 84 33.21 -0.86 8.43
C ALA A 84 33.99 -2.17 8.76
N THR A 85 35.32 -2.28 8.67
CA THR A 85 36.38 -1.28 8.46
C THR A 85 37.61 -2.00 7.91
N GLU A 86 38.32 -1.46 6.91
CA GLU A 86 39.79 -1.59 6.84
C GLU A 86 40.41 -0.53 5.92
N VAL A 87 41.38 0.22 6.45
CA VAL A 87 42.12 1.27 5.74
C VAL A 87 43.58 0.84 5.62
N LYS A 88 44.07 0.74 4.38
CA LYS A 88 45.48 0.74 3.94
C LYS A 88 45.50 0.66 2.40
N GLU A 89 46.32 1.36 1.63
CA GLU A 89 47.12 2.57 1.88
C GLU A 89 47.59 3.08 0.49
N GLN A 90 47.62 4.40 0.25
CA GLN A 90 48.28 5.07 -0.91
C GLN A 90 47.61 4.82 -2.30
N THR A 91 47.48 5.76 -3.25
CA THR A 91 48.02 7.14 -3.39
C THR A 91 47.14 8.01 -4.30
N LYS A 92 47.13 9.34 -4.08
CA LYS A 92 46.97 10.51 -5.02
C LYS A 92 46.31 10.30 -6.41
N GLU A 93 45.49 11.20 -6.95
CA GLU A 93 45.05 12.59 -6.65
C GLU A 93 43.69 12.78 -7.41
N GLU A 94 42.81 13.79 -7.24
CA GLU A 94 42.84 15.13 -6.63
C GLU A 94 41.41 15.52 -6.12
N ILE A 95 41.15 16.79 -5.75
CA ILE A 95 39.88 17.33 -5.16
C ILE A 95 39.54 18.71 -5.79
N PRO A 96 38.27 19.01 -6.14
CA PRO A 96 37.44 19.94 -5.32
C PRO A 96 36.00 19.40 -5.13
N GLU A 97 35.54 19.08 -3.91
CA GLU A 97 35.08 19.99 -2.85
C GLU A 97 33.96 20.97 -3.27
N ASN A 98 32.71 20.61 -2.96
CA ASN A 98 31.94 21.38 -1.98
C ASN A 98 30.93 20.46 -1.26
N LEU A 99 31.11 20.25 0.05
CA LEU A 99 30.25 19.45 0.92
C LEU A 99 29.95 20.24 2.19
N SER A 100 28.72 20.72 2.31
CA SER A 100 28.11 21.17 3.58
C SER A 100 26.59 21.04 3.46
N SER A 101 25.86 20.34 4.32
CA SER A 101 26.26 19.52 5.48
C SER A 101 25.27 18.38 5.68
N ILE A 102 25.75 17.18 6.05
CA ILE A 102 24.91 16.09 6.56
C ILE A 102 25.02 16.08 8.08
N ALA A 103 23.96 16.46 8.81
CA ALA A 103 23.73 16.07 10.20
C ALA A 103 22.33 16.51 10.66
N ASN A 104 21.76 15.73 11.59
CA ASN A 104 20.58 16.01 12.43
C ASN A 104 19.20 15.88 11.74
N VAL A 105 18.19 15.26 12.37
CA VAL A 105 18.16 14.47 13.60
C VAL A 105 17.01 13.46 13.50
N ALA A 106 17.19 12.27 14.06
CA ALA A 106 16.07 11.39 14.40
C ALA A 106 15.83 11.45 15.91
N VAL A 107 14.55 11.44 16.31
CA VAL A 107 14.04 11.28 17.69
C VAL A 107 14.26 12.48 18.63
N ILE A 108 13.16 13.04 19.16
CA ILE A 108 12.86 13.14 20.62
C ILE A 108 11.43 13.71 20.82
N ILE A 109 10.55 12.82 21.31
CA ILE A 109 9.57 12.96 22.41
C ILE A 109 8.49 14.08 22.41
N SER A 110 7.33 13.65 22.87
CA SER A 110 6.01 14.26 23.09
C SER A 110 5.88 15.56 23.89
N GLU A 111 4.69 16.16 23.72
CA GLU A 111 3.80 16.75 24.74
C GLU A 111 3.77 18.29 24.98
N GLN A 112 2.59 18.76 25.42
CA GLN A 112 2.19 20.14 25.80
C GLN A 112 2.09 21.15 24.62
N LYS A 113 0.91 21.64 24.18
CA LYS A 113 -0.13 22.47 24.84
C LYS A 113 0.23 23.96 24.99
N ILE A 114 -0.45 24.82 24.20
CA ILE A 114 -0.91 26.20 24.48
C ILE A 114 -2.00 26.48 23.41
N THR A 115 -3.31 26.43 23.69
CA THR A 115 -4.21 27.46 24.25
C THR A 115 -4.26 28.82 23.53
N SER A 116 -5.35 29.02 22.77
CA SER A 116 -6.26 30.21 22.77
C SER A 116 -5.64 31.59 22.36
N ILE A 117 -6.32 32.66 21.94
CA ILE A 117 -7.63 33.34 22.15
C ILE A 117 -7.77 34.40 20.99
N PRO A 118 -8.89 35.12 20.66
CA PRO A 118 -10.37 34.90 20.69
C PRO A 118 -11.09 35.13 19.33
N ASP A 119 -12.42 34.91 19.34
CA ASP A 119 -13.41 35.58 18.45
C ASP A 119 -13.76 37.03 18.89
N LEU A 120 -14.07 37.91 17.92
CA LEU A 120 -15.10 38.98 17.98
C LEU A 120 -15.29 39.55 16.55
N ILE A 121 -16.37 39.29 15.81
CA ILE A 121 -17.67 40.02 15.78
C ILE A 121 -17.45 41.54 15.51
N THR A 122 -18.01 42.21 14.48
CA THR A 122 -19.43 42.25 14.07
C THR A 122 -19.68 42.62 12.59
N GLU A 123 -20.93 42.42 12.17
CA GLU A 123 -21.63 42.76 10.92
C GLU A 123 -21.56 44.23 10.42
N THR A 124 -21.76 44.44 9.11
CA THR A 124 -22.69 45.48 8.60
C THR A 124 -23.08 45.23 7.13
N GLU A 125 -24.31 45.61 6.75
CA GLU A 125 -24.90 45.44 5.40
C GLU A 125 -24.88 46.73 4.55
N ALA A 126 -25.21 46.57 3.26
CA ALA A 126 -25.98 47.49 2.39
C ALA A 126 -25.30 48.44 1.36
N THR A 127 -25.69 48.20 0.10
CA THR A 127 -26.11 49.14 -0.99
C THR A 127 -25.15 50.09 -1.74
N GLU A 128 -25.00 49.78 -3.05
CA GLU A 128 -25.25 50.60 -4.27
C GLU A 128 -24.54 51.94 -4.60
N ASN A 129 -24.35 52.11 -5.94
CA ASN A 129 -24.27 53.35 -6.75
C ASN A 129 -22.93 53.95 -7.24
N ASN A 130 -22.44 53.41 -8.37
CA ASN A 130 -22.38 54.01 -9.74
C ASN A 130 -21.79 55.43 -10.07
N LEU A 131 -21.19 55.50 -11.28
CA LEU A 131 -20.65 56.64 -12.08
C LEU A 131 -19.36 57.39 -11.60
N GLU A 132 -18.57 58.08 -12.44
CA GLU A 132 -18.00 57.88 -13.81
C GLU A 132 -17.00 59.04 -14.11
N LEU A 133 -16.20 58.98 -15.20
CA LEU A 133 -15.46 60.11 -15.87
C LEU A 133 -14.17 60.67 -15.15
N GLU A 134 -13.01 61.00 -15.75
CA GLU A 134 -12.51 61.04 -17.16
C GLU A 134 -10.96 60.89 -17.31
N GLN A 135 -10.53 60.27 -18.43
CA GLN A 135 -9.36 60.53 -19.32
C GLN A 135 -7.85 60.51 -18.88
N SER A 136 -7.14 59.46 -19.35
CA SER A 136 -5.98 59.43 -20.31
C SER A 136 -4.68 60.26 -20.10
N PRO A 137 -3.50 59.89 -20.70
CA PRO A 137 -3.32 58.96 -21.84
C PRO A 137 -2.22 57.87 -21.74
N ASN A 138 -2.36 56.89 -22.65
CA ASN A 138 -1.41 55.86 -23.13
C ASN A 138 0.10 56.06 -22.90
N PHE A 139 0.78 54.96 -22.51
CA PHE A 139 1.85 54.41 -23.36
C PHE A 139 1.80 52.87 -23.37
N THR A 140 1.93 52.27 -24.56
CA THR A 140 1.78 50.83 -24.82
C THR A 140 3.10 50.08 -24.70
N GLU A 141 3.17 49.10 -23.79
CA GLU A 141 4.00 47.91 -23.98
C GLU A 141 3.20 46.65 -23.65
N SER A 142 3.00 45.83 -24.67
CA SER A 142 2.21 44.59 -24.60
C SER A 142 3.04 43.43 -24.07
N VAL A 143 2.89 43.11 -22.78
CA VAL A 143 3.36 41.83 -22.24
C VAL A 143 2.41 40.73 -22.72
N PRO A 144 2.88 39.67 -23.41
CA PRO A 144 2.02 38.56 -23.79
C PRO A 144 1.65 37.75 -22.54
N THR A 145 0.42 37.92 -22.06
CA THR A 145 -0.17 37.01 -21.07
C THR A 145 -0.29 35.63 -21.69
N ILE A 146 0.69 34.76 -21.43
CA ILE A 146 0.58 33.33 -21.75
C ILE A 146 -0.39 32.71 -20.73
N THR A 147 -1.68 32.91 -20.98
CA THR A 147 -2.74 32.16 -20.29
C THR A 147 -2.71 30.73 -20.83
N THR A 148 -1.76 29.93 -20.33
CA THR A 148 -1.69 28.50 -20.66
C THR A 148 -2.82 27.78 -19.96
N ASN A 149 -4.01 27.87 -20.56
CA ASN A 149 -5.15 27.00 -20.26
C ASN A 149 -4.81 25.58 -20.74
N TYR A 150 -3.85 24.93 -20.08
CA TYR A 150 -3.73 23.50 -20.10
C TYR A 150 -4.93 22.92 -19.38
N LEU A 151 -6.00 22.71 -20.16
CA LEU A 151 -6.97 21.67 -19.88
C LEU A 151 -6.19 20.35 -19.94
N ILE A 152 -5.54 19.99 -18.84
CA ILE A 152 -5.06 18.64 -18.62
C ILE A 152 -6.33 17.80 -18.61
N ALA A 153 -6.61 17.14 -19.75
CA ALA A 153 -7.58 16.08 -19.82
C ALA A 153 -7.01 14.92 -19.00
N THR A 154 -7.14 15.02 -17.68
CA THR A 154 -6.69 14.02 -16.71
C THR A 154 -7.58 12.80 -16.90
N THR A 155 -7.28 11.98 -17.90
CA THR A 155 -7.86 10.66 -18.06
C THR A 155 -7.68 9.94 -16.73
N PRO A 156 -8.77 9.50 -16.07
CA PRO A 156 -8.69 8.96 -14.73
C PRO A 156 -7.76 7.75 -14.74
N ALA A 157 -6.75 7.78 -13.87
CA ALA A 157 -5.79 6.70 -13.74
C ALA A 157 -6.54 5.38 -13.55
N THR A 158 -6.19 4.39 -14.37
CA THR A 158 -6.80 3.06 -14.33
C THR A 158 -5.73 2.07 -13.93
N LEU A 159 -5.93 1.42 -12.79
CA LEU A 159 -5.15 0.30 -12.32
C LEU A 159 -5.73 -0.97 -12.92
N THR A 160 -4.87 -1.91 -13.32
CA THR A 160 -5.31 -3.20 -13.88
C THR A 160 -4.59 -4.34 -13.19
N PHE A 161 -5.34 -5.31 -12.67
CA PHE A 161 -4.83 -6.46 -11.94
C PHE A 161 -5.31 -7.77 -12.55
N PHE A 162 -4.45 -8.78 -12.61
CA PHE A 162 -4.84 -10.14 -12.96
C PHE A 162 -4.59 -11.10 -11.80
N VAL A 163 -5.65 -11.64 -11.19
CA VAL A 163 -5.56 -12.67 -10.15
C VAL A 163 -5.63 -14.05 -10.83
N PRO A 164 -4.54 -14.85 -10.86
CA PRO A 164 -4.51 -16.12 -11.57
C PRO A 164 -5.20 -17.25 -10.79
N GLY A 165 -5.67 -18.26 -11.53
CA GLY A 165 -6.33 -19.45 -10.98
C GLY A 165 -7.82 -19.24 -10.70
N THR A 166 -8.52 -20.32 -10.38
CA THR A 166 -9.98 -20.28 -10.14
C THR A 166 -10.32 -19.43 -8.92
N VAL A 167 -11.07 -18.34 -9.12
CA VAL A 167 -11.63 -17.53 -8.02
C VAL A 167 -12.52 -18.38 -7.13
N VAL A 168 -12.29 -18.29 -5.82
CA VAL A 168 -13.16 -18.92 -4.80
C VAL A 168 -14.30 -17.93 -4.49
N PRO A 169 -15.58 -18.28 -4.70
CA PRO A 169 -16.70 -17.38 -4.44
C PRO A 169 -16.82 -16.95 -2.97
N LYS A 170 -17.33 -15.71 -2.72
CA LYS A 170 -17.36 -15.04 -1.41
C LYS A 170 -18.04 -15.90 -0.35
N ALA A 171 -17.22 -16.40 0.57
CA ALA A 171 -17.72 -17.29 1.61
C ALA A 171 -18.29 -16.49 2.79
N ARG A 172 -19.56 -16.76 3.15
CA ARG A 172 -20.15 -16.20 4.38
C ARG A 172 -19.32 -16.61 5.62
N PRO A 173 -19.12 -15.72 6.60
CA PRO A 173 -18.51 -16.10 7.88
C PRO A 173 -19.28 -17.27 8.54
N ARG A 174 -18.54 -18.20 9.14
CA ARG A 174 -19.10 -19.34 9.88
C ARG A 174 -19.06 -19.03 11.36
N VAL A 175 -20.21 -19.12 12.02
CA VAL A 175 -20.37 -18.87 13.45
C VAL A 175 -20.23 -20.17 14.23
N THR A 176 -19.48 -20.14 15.33
CA THR A 176 -19.31 -21.25 16.27
C THR A 176 -19.38 -20.73 17.70
N SER A 177 -19.47 -21.63 18.69
CA SER A 177 -19.32 -21.27 20.11
C SER A 177 -17.95 -20.64 20.45
N LYS A 178 -16.95 -20.78 19.59
CA LYS A 178 -15.61 -20.18 19.73
C LYS A 178 -15.43 -18.90 18.90
N GLY A 179 -16.51 -18.32 18.38
CA GLY A 179 -16.51 -17.13 17.55
C GLY A 179 -16.69 -17.41 16.06
N THR A 180 -16.42 -16.39 15.25
CA THR A 180 -16.73 -16.34 13.82
C THR A 180 -15.48 -16.44 12.96
N TYR A 181 -15.48 -17.29 11.93
CA TYR A 181 -14.32 -17.49 11.06
C TYR A 181 -14.70 -17.62 9.57
N LEU A 182 -13.84 -17.14 8.68
CA LEU A 182 -13.96 -17.42 7.24
C LEU A 182 -13.41 -18.82 6.91
N PRO A 183 -14.05 -19.62 6.03
CA PRO A 183 -13.57 -20.94 5.62
C PRO A 183 -12.11 -20.92 5.13
N PRO A 184 -11.28 -21.92 5.46
CA PRO A 184 -9.84 -21.91 5.14
C PRO A 184 -9.52 -21.70 3.67
N ARG A 185 -10.24 -22.39 2.76
CA ARG A 185 -10.04 -22.25 1.30
C ARG A 185 -10.31 -20.84 0.79
N TYR A 186 -11.34 -20.16 1.31
CA TYR A 186 -11.63 -18.78 0.93
C TYR A 186 -10.55 -17.82 1.43
N ARG A 187 -10.12 -18.01 2.69
CA ARG A 187 -9.04 -17.24 3.29
C ARG A 187 -7.73 -17.41 2.51
N GLN A 188 -7.34 -18.65 2.17
CA GLN A 188 -6.14 -18.94 1.38
C GLN A 188 -6.20 -18.28 0.00
N TRP A 189 -7.33 -18.37 -0.70
CA TRP A 189 -7.49 -17.71 -2.01
C TRP A 189 -7.42 -16.18 -1.88
N ARG A 190 -8.14 -15.58 -0.93
CA ARG A 190 -8.15 -14.12 -0.74
C ARG A 190 -6.76 -13.63 -0.38
N ASN A 191 -6.03 -14.38 0.45
CA ASN A 191 -4.66 -14.05 0.82
C ASN A 191 -3.70 -14.05 -0.39
N HIS A 192 -3.84 -15.02 -1.29
CA HIS A 192 -3.09 -15.06 -2.54
C HIS A 192 -3.46 -13.89 -3.47
N ALA A 193 -4.75 -13.56 -3.57
CA ALA A 193 -5.24 -12.46 -4.38
C ALA A 193 -4.77 -11.08 -3.86
N GLU A 194 -4.84 -10.85 -2.55
CA GLU A 194 -4.35 -9.62 -1.87
C GLU A 194 -2.88 -9.34 -2.22
N VAL A 195 -2.04 -10.38 -2.12
CA VAL A 195 -0.61 -10.28 -2.44
C VAL A 195 -0.38 -10.02 -3.91
N GLU A 196 -1.07 -10.74 -4.80
CA GLU A 196 -0.87 -10.59 -6.24
C GLU A 196 -1.31 -9.22 -6.78
N ILE A 197 -2.41 -8.68 -6.23
CA ILE A 197 -2.85 -7.30 -6.45
C ILE A 197 -1.78 -6.33 -5.93
N SER A 198 -1.26 -6.55 -4.72
CA SER A 198 -0.20 -5.72 -4.12
C SER A 198 1.07 -5.72 -4.98
N ARG A 199 1.52 -6.88 -5.45
CA ARG A 199 2.69 -7.02 -6.33
C ARG A 199 2.51 -6.20 -7.63
N GLN A 200 1.39 -6.40 -8.31
CA GLN A 200 1.08 -5.68 -9.56
C GLN A 200 0.84 -4.18 -9.34
N LEU A 201 0.37 -3.77 -8.16
CA LEU A 201 0.22 -2.36 -7.79
C LEU A 201 1.57 -1.65 -7.64
N TRP A 202 2.56 -2.32 -7.03
CA TRP A 202 3.92 -1.76 -6.88
C TRP A 202 4.67 -1.69 -8.21
N GLU A 203 4.33 -2.55 -9.17
CA GLU A 203 4.85 -2.52 -10.54
C GLU A 203 4.19 -1.44 -11.42
N GLN A 204 3.03 -0.92 -11.00
CA GLN A 204 2.37 0.19 -11.66
C GLN A 204 2.88 1.49 -11.06
N GLU A 205 3.46 2.37 -11.89
CA GLU A 205 3.91 3.72 -11.50
C GLU A 205 2.70 4.63 -11.22
N TYR A 206 2.04 4.39 -10.09
CA TYR A 206 0.74 4.95 -9.75
C TYR A 206 0.88 6.14 -8.81
N SER A 207 0.65 7.35 -9.32
CA SER A 207 0.87 8.60 -8.59
C SER A 207 -0.32 9.09 -7.74
N GLN A 208 -1.46 8.40 -7.75
CA GLN A 208 -2.65 8.81 -6.98
C GLN A 208 -2.60 8.25 -5.56
N LYS A 209 -3.24 8.96 -4.62
CA LYS A 209 -3.28 8.56 -3.21
C LYS A 209 -4.15 7.31 -3.00
N LEU A 210 -3.58 6.31 -2.34
CA LEU A 210 -4.26 5.10 -1.88
C LEU A 210 -4.50 5.13 -0.36
N PRO A 211 -5.47 4.36 0.16
CA PRO A 211 -6.50 3.62 -0.58
C PRO A 211 -7.52 4.55 -1.25
N LEU A 212 -8.12 4.11 -2.36
CA LEU A 212 -9.12 4.90 -3.08
C LEU A 212 -10.42 5.03 -2.28
N THR A 213 -10.89 6.26 -2.17
CA THR A 213 -12.18 6.62 -1.55
C THR A 213 -13.33 6.60 -2.56
N LYS A 214 -13.04 6.58 -3.87
CA LYS A 214 -14.03 6.51 -4.95
C LYS A 214 -13.42 5.91 -6.22
N ALA A 215 -14.05 4.88 -6.78
CA ALA A 215 -13.59 4.20 -7.99
C ALA A 215 -14.73 3.53 -8.76
N ALA A 216 -14.55 3.35 -10.08
CA ALA A 216 -15.31 2.41 -10.87
C ALA A 216 -14.51 1.10 -10.99
N VAL A 217 -15.16 -0.04 -10.76
CA VAL A 217 -14.54 -1.37 -10.81
C VAL A 217 -15.17 -2.21 -11.91
N LYS A 218 -14.35 -2.88 -12.72
CA LYS A 218 -14.76 -3.89 -13.69
C LYS A 218 -14.06 -5.21 -13.41
N VAL A 219 -14.77 -6.33 -13.56
CA VAL A 219 -14.21 -7.68 -13.37
C VAL A 219 -14.59 -8.58 -14.54
N GLU A 220 -13.59 -8.96 -15.34
CA GLU A 220 -13.71 -10.05 -16.31
C GLU A 220 -13.21 -11.36 -15.68
N VAL A 221 -14.13 -12.29 -15.47
CA VAL A 221 -13.83 -13.64 -14.97
C VAL A 221 -13.46 -14.51 -16.17
N ARG A 222 -12.21 -14.97 -16.27
CA ARG A 222 -11.68 -15.72 -17.43
C ARG A 222 -11.57 -17.23 -17.18
N GLY A 223 -11.80 -18.05 -18.19
CA GLY A 223 -11.65 -19.50 -18.12
C GLY A 223 -12.62 -20.20 -17.16
N SER A 224 -12.21 -21.34 -16.60
CA SER A 224 -13.13 -22.25 -15.90
C SER A 224 -13.35 -21.88 -14.42
N HIS A 225 -14.59 -21.58 -14.08
CA HIS A 225 -15.03 -21.13 -12.75
C HIS A 225 -16.26 -21.90 -12.27
N ARG A 226 -16.51 -21.88 -10.94
CA ARG A 226 -17.72 -22.45 -10.32
C ARG A 226 -18.26 -21.48 -9.27
N GLY A 227 -19.59 -21.37 -9.23
CA GLY A 227 -20.32 -20.49 -8.32
C GLY A 227 -20.92 -19.30 -9.05
N ASP A 228 -21.68 -18.50 -8.31
CA ASP A 228 -22.43 -17.37 -8.84
C ASP A 228 -21.52 -16.17 -9.10
N LEU A 229 -21.84 -15.38 -10.12
CA LEU A 229 -20.99 -14.29 -10.61
C LEU A 229 -20.89 -13.13 -9.61
N ASP A 230 -21.95 -12.87 -8.84
CA ASP A 230 -21.99 -11.90 -7.74
C ASP A 230 -21.11 -12.33 -6.56
N ASN A 231 -21.10 -13.64 -6.24
CA ASN A 231 -20.22 -14.18 -5.22
C ASN A 231 -18.74 -14.14 -5.67
N ILE A 232 -18.44 -14.33 -6.96
CA ILE A 232 -17.08 -14.15 -7.52
C ILE A 232 -16.66 -12.67 -7.48
N LEU A 233 -17.54 -11.77 -7.89
CA LEU A 233 -17.35 -10.32 -7.82
C LEU A 233 -17.06 -9.86 -6.38
N GLY A 234 -17.83 -10.36 -5.42
CA GLY A 234 -17.62 -10.09 -4.00
C GLY A 234 -16.24 -10.53 -3.52
N SER A 235 -15.71 -11.64 -4.01
CA SER A 235 -14.34 -12.09 -3.70
C SER A 235 -13.26 -11.14 -4.24
N CYS A 236 -13.47 -10.60 -5.44
CA CYS A 236 -12.58 -9.62 -6.05
C CYS A 236 -12.60 -8.28 -5.27
N LEU A 237 -13.77 -7.83 -4.83
CA LEU A 237 -13.91 -6.64 -3.97
C LEU A 237 -13.25 -6.85 -2.60
N ASP A 238 -13.48 -8.01 -1.95
CA ASP A 238 -12.80 -8.39 -0.71
C ASP A 238 -11.28 -8.29 -0.87
N ALA A 239 -10.72 -8.77 -1.99
CA ALA A 239 -9.28 -8.74 -2.26
C ALA A 239 -8.75 -7.33 -2.56
N LEU A 240 -9.48 -6.48 -3.30
CA LEU A 240 -9.12 -5.08 -3.54
C LEU A 240 -9.09 -4.23 -2.26
N VAL A 241 -10.05 -4.45 -1.35
CA VAL A 241 -10.05 -3.82 -0.03
C VAL A 241 -8.89 -4.37 0.80
N SER A 242 -8.72 -5.70 0.85
CA SER A 242 -7.61 -6.37 1.57
C SER A 242 -6.23 -5.88 1.12
N ALA A 243 -6.04 -5.56 -0.17
CA ALA A 243 -4.77 -5.09 -0.74
C ALA A 243 -4.55 -3.56 -0.61
N GLY A 244 -5.46 -2.84 0.04
CA GLY A 244 -5.36 -1.38 0.19
C GLY A 244 -5.59 -0.58 -1.10
N VAL A 245 -6.17 -1.18 -2.14
CA VAL A 245 -6.57 -0.45 -3.37
C VAL A 245 -7.83 0.36 -3.10
N LEU A 246 -8.80 -0.21 -2.39
CA LEU A 246 -10.06 0.44 -2.01
C LEU A 246 -10.13 0.58 -0.49
N ILE A 247 -10.75 1.66 0.02
CA ILE A 247 -10.95 1.83 1.47
C ILE A 247 -12.06 0.92 2.02
N ASP A 248 -13.07 0.60 1.20
CA ASP A 248 -14.24 -0.23 1.55
C ASP A 248 -14.95 -0.73 0.27
N ASP A 249 -15.83 -1.73 0.35
CA ASP A 249 -16.59 -2.27 -0.82
C ASP A 249 -17.98 -1.62 -1.03
N ARG A 250 -18.30 -0.59 -0.23
CA ARG A 250 -19.61 0.08 -0.22
C ARG A 250 -19.86 0.93 -1.47
N ILE A 251 -21.14 1.13 -1.78
CA ILE A 251 -21.64 1.94 -2.91
C ILE A 251 -21.11 3.38 -2.97
N SER A 252 -20.74 3.98 -1.83
CA SER A 252 -20.11 5.31 -1.78
C SER A 252 -18.67 5.31 -2.32
N VAL A 253 -17.96 4.19 -2.18
CA VAL A 253 -16.60 3.95 -2.68
C VAL A 253 -16.64 3.37 -4.09
N VAL A 254 -17.55 2.43 -4.35
CA VAL A 254 -17.70 1.78 -5.66
C VAL A 254 -19.09 2.06 -6.27
N PRO A 255 -19.36 3.29 -6.76
CA PRO A 255 -20.64 3.67 -7.36
C PRO A 255 -20.85 3.13 -8.78
N ARG A 256 -19.84 2.50 -9.39
CA ARG A 256 -19.92 1.84 -10.70
C ARG A 256 -19.20 0.50 -10.62
N LEU A 257 -19.93 -0.56 -10.94
CA LEU A 257 -19.48 -1.94 -10.79
C LEU A 257 -19.99 -2.77 -11.97
N GLU A 258 -19.09 -3.41 -12.70
CA GLU A 258 -19.40 -4.28 -13.83
C GLU A 258 -18.73 -5.64 -13.66
N VAL A 259 -19.43 -6.73 -13.98
CA VAL A 259 -18.86 -8.08 -13.98
C VAL A 259 -19.40 -8.89 -15.15
N TRP A 260 -18.53 -9.67 -15.80
CA TRP A 260 -18.92 -10.64 -16.82
C TRP A 260 -18.00 -11.85 -16.81
N HIS A 261 -18.46 -12.94 -17.42
CA HIS A 261 -17.67 -14.17 -17.61
C HIS A 261 -17.24 -14.28 -19.07
N ASN A 262 -15.99 -14.67 -19.26
CA ASN A 262 -15.39 -15.04 -20.54
C ASN A 262 -14.84 -16.46 -20.39
N SER A 263 -15.28 -17.41 -21.23
CA SER A 263 -14.80 -18.79 -21.18
C SER A 263 -13.36 -18.97 -21.70
N GLU A 264 -12.81 -17.97 -22.38
CA GLU A 264 -11.51 -18.03 -23.04
C GLU A 264 -10.36 -17.45 -22.21
N GLY A 265 -9.13 -17.76 -22.61
CA GLY A 265 -7.90 -17.25 -21.99
C GLY A 265 -7.48 -17.96 -20.70
N ASN A 266 -6.48 -17.39 -20.03
CA ASN A 266 -5.93 -17.92 -18.79
C ASN A 266 -6.97 -17.83 -17.67
N THR A 267 -7.18 -18.94 -16.94
CA THR A 267 -8.14 -18.96 -15.83
C THR A 267 -7.72 -18.00 -14.73
N GLY A 268 -8.59 -17.05 -14.38
CA GLY A 268 -8.32 -15.99 -13.41
C GLY A 268 -9.41 -14.91 -13.42
N ALA A 269 -9.17 -13.82 -12.71
CA ALA A 269 -9.96 -12.59 -12.81
C ALA A 269 -9.09 -11.43 -13.25
N LEU A 270 -9.45 -10.77 -14.36
CA LEU A 270 -8.91 -9.47 -14.73
C LEU A 270 -9.79 -8.39 -14.09
N ILE A 271 -9.18 -7.50 -13.34
CA ILE A 271 -9.84 -6.48 -12.52
C ILE A 271 -9.31 -5.12 -12.97
N GLU A 272 -10.18 -4.24 -13.44
CA GLU A 272 -9.84 -2.84 -13.75
C GLU A 272 -10.44 -1.93 -12.67
N VAL A 273 -9.64 -1.03 -12.12
CA VAL A 273 -10.04 -0.05 -11.10
C VAL A 273 -9.70 1.35 -11.60
N ARG A 274 -10.72 2.15 -11.91
CA ARG A 274 -10.59 3.52 -12.42
C ARG A 274 -10.98 4.52 -11.35
N VAL A 275 -10.11 5.50 -11.08
CA VAL A 275 -10.40 6.60 -10.13
C VAL A 275 -11.60 7.44 -10.60
N MET A 276 -12.36 8.00 -9.66
CA MET A 276 -13.58 8.81 -9.91
C MET A 276 -13.66 10.10 -9.09
#